data_AF-A0A382IDJ3-F1
#
_entry.id   AF-A0A382IDJ3-F1
#
_cell.length_a   1.000
_cell.length_b   1.000
_cell.length_c   1.000
_cell.angle_alpha   90.00
_cell.angle_beta   90.00
_cell.angle_gamma   90.00
#
_symmetry.space_group_name_H-M   'P 1'
#
loop_
_entity.id
_entity.type
_entity.pdbx_description
1 polymer ?
#
loop_
_entity_poly.entity_id
_entity_poly.type
_entity_poly.pdbx_seq_one_letter_code
_entity_poly.pdbx_strand_id
1 'polypeptide(L)'
;SSANDGWYGPDGGGHAGMSAEEWTSPPDGNGNIHYVIPYDHLVCEGIYAGSPQPWPSKCGTGYEDPTYGLNWRHYTLIAPEYGSNANHTGWIWTIDTTDPAKPFLVSKWKLPGTSLKVDENGNVTTHPQHYIPGGYIFSPHNGDTGLGGNVYWAHYHAGSWVTDHGGIWSSIEWENGSPEPERGWQAITSLGTTHSRAYYLSHGPDWIDDPANELAYDLADCWASCMIPFNWGLQFDPRGYIMISEMVSGFYVVQYDDDRLPGYLFPPLYPGA
;
A
#
# COMPACT_ATOMS: atom_id res chain seq x y z
N SER A 1 27.04 3.25 16.70
CA SER A 1 27.33 1.81 16.57
C SER A 1 26.04 1.13 16.17
N SER A 2 26.03 0.39 15.05
CA SER A 2 24.94 -0.54 14.73
C SER A 2 25.01 -1.70 15.71
N ALA A 3 23.88 -2.08 16.28
CA ALA A 3 23.78 -3.28 17.11
C ALA A 3 24.11 -4.51 16.25
N ASN A 4 25.07 -5.34 16.67
CA ASN A 4 25.43 -6.59 15.98
C ASN A 4 24.43 -7.72 16.26
N ASP A 5 23.48 -7.46 17.14
CA ASP A 5 22.48 -8.34 17.74
C ASP A 5 21.06 -7.77 17.64
N GLY A 6 20.91 -6.56 17.09
CA GLY A 6 19.62 -5.94 16.83
C GLY A 6 19.13 -6.25 15.42
N TRP A 7 17.89 -5.81 15.12
CA TRP A 7 17.23 -5.80 13.81
C TRP A 7 18.26 -5.96 12.67
N TYR A 8 19.22 -5.06 12.51
CA TYR A 8 20.27 -5.02 11.48
C TYR A 8 21.40 -6.09 11.49
N GLY A 9 21.22 -7.27 12.09
CA GLY A 9 22.24 -8.35 12.14
C GLY A 9 22.51 -9.02 10.78
N PRO A 10 23.71 -9.64 10.59
CA PRO A 10 24.16 -10.20 9.32
C PRO A 10 23.37 -11.44 8.84
N ASP A 11 22.65 -12.11 9.75
CA ASP A 11 21.77 -13.25 9.45
C ASP A 11 20.31 -12.77 9.33
N GLY A 12 20.01 -11.95 8.31
CA GLY A 12 18.64 -11.70 7.82
C GLY A 12 17.64 -11.00 8.77
N GLY A 13 18.01 -10.66 10.01
CA GLY A 13 17.07 -10.25 11.05
C GLY A 13 16.44 -8.86 10.90
N GLY A 14 16.94 -8.02 9.99
CA GLY A 14 16.57 -6.59 9.96
C GLY A 14 16.10 -6.06 8.63
N HIS A 15 16.38 -6.84 7.60
CA HIS A 15 15.80 -6.65 6.28
C HIS A 15 14.87 -7.82 5.96
N ALA A 16 14.38 -8.50 7.00
CA ALA A 16 13.35 -9.52 6.86
C ALA A 16 13.78 -10.65 5.88
N GLY A 17 15.08 -10.98 5.87
CA GLY A 17 15.72 -11.96 4.98
C GLY A 17 16.33 -11.41 3.68
N MET A 18 16.15 -10.13 3.36
CA MET A 18 16.73 -9.48 2.17
C MET A 18 18.20 -9.09 2.35
N SER A 19 18.93 -8.98 1.24
CA SER A 19 20.28 -8.41 1.26
C SER A 19 20.22 -6.88 1.44
N ALA A 20 21.30 -6.29 1.94
CA ALA A 20 21.40 -4.84 2.05
C ALA A 20 21.30 -4.16 0.68
N GLU A 21 21.85 -4.77 -0.37
CA GLU A 21 21.77 -4.28 -1.75
C GLU A 21 20.32 -4.25 -2.24
N GLU A 22 19.53 -5.28 -1.94
CA GLU A 22 18.10 -5.26 -2.28
C GLU A 22 17.38 -4.16 -1.48
N TRP A 23 17.56 -4.11 -0.16
CA TRP A 23 16.87 -3.13 0.70
C TRP A 23 17.27 -1.66 0.43
N THR A 24 18.43 -1.42 -0.19
CA THR A 24 18.92 -0.07 -0.47
C THR A 24 18.99 0.26 -1.96
N SER A 25 18.51 -0.63 -2.85
CA SER A 25 18.51 -0.46 -4.31
C SER A 25 17.78 0.82 -4.75
N PRO A 26 18.50 1.87 -5.16
CA PRO A 26 17.86 3.10 -5.61
C PRO A 26 17.01 2.93 -6.89
N PRO A 27 17.39 2.10 -7.89
CA PRO A 27 16.56 1.83 -9.06
C PRO A 27 15.19 1.22 -8.75
N ASP A 28 15.09 0.47 -7.67
CA ASP A 28 13.84 -0.17 -7.23
C ASP A 28 13.01 0.72 -6.29
N GLY A 29 13.50 1.94 -6.01
CA GLY A 29 12.90 2.79 -4.98
C GLY A 29 13.00 2.13 -3.61
N ASN A 30 14.21 1.68 -3.24
CA ASN A 30 14.55 1.15 -1.91
C ASN A 30 15.56 2.09 -1.20
N GLY A 31 15.47 2.25 0.13
CA GLY A 31 16.02 3.42 0.85
C GLY A 31 15.17 3.93 2.03
N ASN A 32 15.00 5.26 2.16
CA ASN A 32 14.45 5.87 3.39
C ASN A 32 12.99 5.49 3.63
N ILE A 33 12.72 4.92 4.81
CA ILE A 33 11.36 4.62 5.27
C ILE A 33 10.64 5.93 5.53
N HIS A 34 9.50 6.13 4.87
CA HIS A 34 8.63 7.28 5.12
C HIS A 34 7.55 6.92 6.13
N TYR A 35 6.82 5.82 5.87
CA TYR A 35 5.76 5.33 6.73
C TYR A 35 5.95 3.86 7.09
N VAL A 36 5.55 3.56 8.32
CA VAL A 36 5.40 2.22 8.87
C VAL A 36 3.95 2.11 9.35
N ILE A 37 3.18 1.22 8.73
CA ILE A 37 1.75 1.09 9.00
C ILE A 37 1.52 -0.33 9.51
N PRO A 38 1.41 -0.53 10.84
CA PRO A 38 0.98 -1.82 11.38
C PRO A 38 -0.52 -1.99 11.17
N TYR A 39 -0.95 -3.21 10.88
CA TYR A 39 -2.37 -3.54 10.97
C TYR A 39 -2.87 -3.41 12.40
N ASP A 40 -4.12 -2.98 12.57
CA ASP A 40 -4.76 -2.98 13.89
C ASP A 40 -5.16 -4.39 14.36
N HIS A 41 -5.31 -5.33 13.43
CA HIS A 41 -5.90 -6.64 13.67
C HIS A 41 -5.15 -7.77 12.98
N LEU A 42 -5.29 -8.98 13.53
CA LEU A 42 -4.91 -10.19 12.82
C LEU A 42 -5.84 -10.40 11.62
N VAL A 43 -5.25 -10.72 10.48
CA VAL A 43 -5.94 -10.96 9.21
C VAL A 43 -5.77 -12.41 8.78
N CYS A 44 -6.83 -13.00 8.21
CA CYS A 44 -6.80 -14.32 7.57
C CYS A 44 -7.77 -14.33 6.39
N GLU A 45 -7.29 -14.62 5.17
CA GLU A 45 -8.13 -14.78 3.97
C GLU A 45 -9.16 -13.64 3.77
N GLY A 46 -8.72 -12.39 3.94
CA GLY A 46 -9.58 -11.22 3.72
C GLY A 46 -10.53 -10.87 4.88
N ILE A 47 -10.38 -11.49 6.04
CA ILE A 47 -11.16 -11.19 7.25
C ILE A 47 -10.27 -10.87 8.44
N TYR A 48 -10.82 -10.18 9.44
CA TYR A 48 -10.20 -10.01 10.76
C TYR A 48 -10.98 -10.71 11.87
N ALA A 49 -10.38 -10.81 13.06
CA ALA A 49 -10.92 -11.55 14.19
C ALA A 49 -12.30 -11.07 14.70
N GLY A 50 -12.72 -9.85 14.38
CA GLY A 50 -14.04 -9.30 14.69
C GLY A 50 -15.09 -9.50 13.59
N SER A 51 -14.73 -10.13 12.47
CA SER A 51 -15.65 -10.33 11.35
C SER A 51 -16.81 -11.26 11.73
N PRO A 52 -18.02 -11.07 11.17
CA PRO A 52 -19.13 -11.99 11.38
C PRO A 52 -18.81 -13.42 10.94
N GLN A 53 -19.33 -14.40 11.67
CA GLN A 53 -19.23 -15.83 11.33
C GLN A 53 -20.33 -16.25 10.34
N PRO A 54 -20.15 -17.33 9.56
CA PRO A 54 -18.99 -18.24 9.55
C PRO A 54 -17.77 -17.69 8.82
N TRP A 55 -16.58 -18.04 9.30
CA TRP A 55 -15.30 -17.66 8.69
C TRP A 55 -14.84 -18.65 7.60
N PRO A 56 -13.94 -18.25 6.69
CA PRO A 56 -13.31 -19.16 5.74
C PRO A 56 -12.70 -20.37 6.45
N SER A 57 -12.80 -21.56 5.85
CA SER A 57 -12.35 -22.81 6.47
C SER A 57 -10.87 -22.80 6.88
N LYS A 58 -10.03 -22.12 6.10
CA LYS A 58 -8.61 -21.95 6.39
C LYS A 58 -8.32 -21.05 7.61
N CYS A 59 -9.30 -20.30 8.09
CA CYS A 59 -9.18 -19.49 9.31
C CYS A 59 -9.69 -20.24 10.55
N GLY A 60 -10.31 -21.40 10.37
CA GLY A 60 -10.82 -22.24 11.45
C GLY A 60 -11.73 -21.48 12.41
N THR A 61 -11.48 -21.68 13.70
CA THR A 61 -12.21 -21.02 14.79
C THR A 61 -11.53 -19.75 15.33
N GLY A 62 -10.45 -19.30 14.68
CA GLY A 62 -9.70 -18.09 15.06
C GLY A 62 -8.21 -18.33 15.22
N TYR A 63 -7.50 -17.31 15.70
CA TYR A 63 -6.05 -17.35 15.89
C TYR A 63 -5.60 -18.36 16.97
N GLU A 64 -6.50 -18.78 17.85
CA GLU A 64 -6.27 -19.82 18.86
C GLU A 64 -6.54 -21.23 18.35
N ASP A 65 -7.05 -21.38 17.12
CA ASP A 65 -7.34 -22.68 16.53
C ASP A 65 -6.03 -23.50 16.42
N PRO A 66 -5.99 -24.74 16.95
CA PRO A 66 -4.74 -25.51 17.00
C PRO A 66 -4.24 -25.94 15.62
N THR A 67 -5.09 -25.92 14.59
CA THR A 67 -4.73 -26.29 13.22
C THR A 67 -4.61 -25.07 12.32
N TYR A 68 -5.56 -24.13 12.43
CA TYR A 68 -5.70 -23.00 11.51
C TYR A 68 -5.28 -21.65 12.10
N GLY A 69 -4.95 -21.58 13.39
CA GLY A 69 -4.46 -20.37 14.06
C GLY A 69 -3.19 -19.81 13.41
N LEU A 70 -2.35 -20.71 12.87
CA LEU A 70 -1.22 -20.40 11.98
C LEU A 70 -1.58 -19.53 10.77
N ASN A 71 -2.83 -19.45 10.32
CA ASN A 71 -3.15 -18.65 9.13
C ASN A 71 -3.53 -17.20 9.46
N TRP A 72 -3.67 -16.88 10.75
CA TRP A 72 -3.91 -15.53 11.22
C TRP A 72 -2.59 -14.79 11.37
N ARG A 73 -2.44 -13.68 10.65
CA ARG A 73 -1.19 -12.96 10.51
C ARG A 73 -1.37 -11.50 10.91
N HIS A 74 -0.34 -10.94 11.54
CA HIS A 74 -0.20 -9.51 11.73
C HIS A 74 0.81 -8.99 10.70
N TYR A 75 0.41 -8.00 9.91
CA TYR A 75 1.29 -7.39 8.93
C TYR A 75 1.69 -5.97 9.33
N THR A 76 2.91 -5.60 8.98
CA THR A 76 3.39 -4.22 9.03
C THR A 76 3.85 -3.85 7.64
N LEU A 77 3.33 -2.74 7.12
CA LEU A 77 3.68 -2.25 5.79
C LEU A 77 4.76 -1.19 5.90
N ILE A 78 5.78 -1.30 5.05
CA ILE A 78 6.88 -0.34 4.97
C ILE A 78 6.76 0.37 3.62
N ALA A 79 6.49 1.68 3.71
CA ALA A 79 6.29 2.55 2.56
C ALA A 79 7.45 3.57 2.53
N PRO A 80 8.36 3.45 1.57
CA PRO A 80 9.49 4.36 1.45
C PRO A 80 9.18 5.60 0.59
N GLU A 81 9.97 6.67 0.74
CA GLU A 81 9.90 7.90 -0.08
C GLU A 81 11.23 8.19 -0.79
N TYR A 82 11.13 8.67 -2.05
CA TYR A 82 12.30 9.08 -2.85
C TYR A 82 12.10 10.39 -3.57
N GLY A 83 12.98 11.34 -3.27
CA GLY A 83 13.06 12.63 -3.97
C GLY A 83 13.19 12.51 -5.49
N SER A 84 13.95 11.54 -5.98
CA SER A 84 13.86 11.06 -7.37
C SER A 84 14.63 9.74 -7.50
N ASN A 85 14.14 8.84 -8.34
CA ASN A 85 14.94 7.72 -8.86
C ASN A 85 14.66 7.58 -10.36
N ALA A 86 15.53 6.90 -11.11
CA ALA A 86 15.43 6.84 -12.58
C ALA A 86 14.09 6.30 -13.11
N ASN A 87 13.36 5.55 -12.27
CA ASN A 87 12.10 4.89 -12.60
C ASN A 87 10.86 5.59 -12.01
N HIS A 88 11.03 6.63 -11.18
CA HIS A 88 10.00 7.38 -10.46
C HIS A 88 8.91 6.48 -9.83
N THR A 89 9.35 5.40 -9.19
CA THR A 89 8.52 4.34 -8.61
C THR A 89 9.19 3.73 -7.38
N GLY A 90 8.49 2.93 -6.59
CA GLY A 90 9.08 2.22 -5.46
C GLY A 90 8.23 1.05 -4.96
N TRP A 91 8.85 0.18 -4.18
CA TRP A 91 8.17 -0.94 -3.54
C TRP A 91 7.60 -0.54 -2.17
N ILE A 92 6.33 -0.89 -1.95
CA ILE A 92 5.74 -1.04 -0.63
C ILE A 92 5.93 -2.49 -0.20
N TRP A 93 6.50 -2.67 0.99
CA TRP A 93 6.84 -3.98 1.53
C TRP A 93 5.82 -4.39 2.59
N THR A 94 5.44 -5.67 2.58
CA THR A 94 4.57 -6.24 3.61
C THR A 94 5.36 -7.26 4.42
N ILE A 95 5.53 -6.95 5.70
CA ILE A 95 6.34 -7.73 6.63
C ILE A 95 5.38 -8.48 7.58
N ASP A 96 5.53 -9.79 7.69
CA ASP A 96 4.91 -10.55 8.78
C ASP A 96 5.56 -10.12 10.09
N THR A 97 4.75 -9.63 11.00
CA THR A 97 5.14 -9.14 12.33
C THR A 97 4.32 -9.82 13.42
N THR A 98 3.75 -10.99 13.12
CA THR A 98 2.94 -11.79 14.05
C THR A 98 3.76 -12.18 15.28
N ASP A 99 4.99 -12.63 15.05
CA ASP A 99 6.03 -12.68 16.08
C ASP A 99 6.98 -11.47 15.86
N PRO A 100 6.88 -10.41 16.67
CA PRO A 100 7.72 -9.22 16.51
C PRO A 100 9.21 -9.50 16.78
N ALA A 101 9.57 -10.64 17.37
CA ALA A 101 10.96 -11.06 17.53
C ALA A 101 11.54 -11.70 16.26
N LYS A 102 10.68 -12.10 15.29
CA LYS A 102 11.08 -12.78 14.05
C LYS A 102 10.32 -12.25 12.82
N PRO A 103 10.43 -10.96 12.49
CA PRO A 103 9.75 -10.43 11.32
C PRO A 103 10.36 -10.95 10.02
N PHE A 104 9.56 -11.18 8.98
CA PHE A 104 10.04 -11.59 7.66
C PHE A 104 9.18 -11.07 6.51
N LEU A 105 9.79 -10.91 5.33
CA LEU A 105 9.11 -10.36 4.16
C LEU A 105 8.13 -11.40 3.58
N VAL A 106 6.89 -10.98 3.31
CA VAL A 106 5.85 -11.86 2.74
C VAL A 106 5.25 -11.36 1.44
N SER A 107 5.32 -10.05 1.15
CA SER A 107 4.86 -9.50 -0.12
C SER A 107 5.52 -8.17 -0.44
N LYS A 108 5.54 -7.81 -1.71
CA LYS A 108 5.91 -6.48 -2.20
C LYS A 108 4.93 -6.02 -3.26
N TRP A 109 4.62 -4.73 -3.24
CA TRP A 109 3.70 -4.10 -4.17
C TRP A 109 4.29 -2.81 -4.73
N LYS A 110 3.95 -2.49 -5.97
CA LYS A 110 4.29 -1.21 -6.61
C LYS A 110 3.08 -0.72 -7.38
N LEU A 111 3.07 0.57 -7.71
CA LEU A 111 2.03 1.15 -8.54
C LEU A 111 1.85 0.34 -9.84
N PRO A 112 0.63 -0.18 -10.09
CA PRO A 112 0.36 -1.04 -11.24
C PRO A 112 0.24 -0.22 -12.53
N GLY A 113 0.32 -0.92 -13.66
CA GLY A 113 0.13 -0.34 -14.99
C GLY A 113 1.44 0.07 -15.67
N THR A 114 1.33 0.47 -16.94
CA THR A 114 2.42 1.05 -17.73
C THR A 114 2.14 2.53 -17.96
N SER A 115 3.19 3.33 -18.11
CA SER A 115 3.07 4.76 -18.37
C SER A 115 3.88 5.16 -19.58
N LEU A 116 3.55 6.30 -20.17
CA LEU A 116 4.38 6.92 -21.20
C LEU A 116 5.47 7.77 -20.53
N LYS A 117 6.70 7.65 -21.01
CA LYS A 117 7.87 8.42 -20.56
C LYS A 117 8.44 9.17 -21.76
N VAL A 118 8.59 10.48 -21.61
CA VAL A 118 9.31 11.31 -22.58
C VAL A 118 10.79 11.29 -22.22
N ASP A 119 11.65 10.91 -23.17
CA ASP A 119 13.11 10.94 -22.97
C ASP A 119 13.67 12.37 -23.11
N GLU A 120 14.96 12.53 -22.82
CA GLU A 120 15.67 13.82 -22.90
C GLU A 120 15.67 14.44 -24.31
N ASN A 121 15.40 13.65 -25.35
CA ASN A 121 15.32 14.08 -26.74
C ASN A 121 13.88 14.35 -27.20
N GLY A 122 12.89 14.24 -26.30
CA GLY A 122 11.48 14.45 -26.60
C GLY A 122 10.76 13.23 -27.20
N ASN A 123 11.38 12.05 -27.23
CA ASN A 123 10.72 10.85 -27.73
C ASN A 123 9.82 10.22 -26.67
N VAL A 124 8.61 9.84 -27.06
CA VAL A 124 7.68 9.10 -26.19
C VAL A 124 8.03 7.62 -26.22
N THR A 125 8.32 7.07 -25.05
CA THR A 125 8.63 5.64 -24.82
C THR A 125 7.63 5.06 -23.82
N THR A 126 7.44 3.74 -23.83
CA THR A 126 6.61 3.07 -22.81
C THR A 126 7.48 2.66 -21.63
N HIS A 127 7.14 3.12 -20.44
CA HIS A 127 7.71 2.66 -19.19
C HIS A 127 6.95 1.40 -18.70
N PRO A 128 7.66 0.35 -18.26
CA PRO A 128 7.03 -0.93 -17.87
C PRO A 128 6.21 -0.87 -16.58
N GLN A 129 6.16 0.31 -15.94
CA GLN A 129 5.52 0.55 -14.65
C GLN A 129 4.88 1.93 -14.65
N HIS A 130 4.04 2.24 -13.66
CA HIS A 130 3.58 3.60 -13.45
C HIS A 130 4.80 4.53 -13.28
N TYR A 131 4.87 5.56 -14.12
CA TYR A 131 5.92 6.56 -14.13
C TYR A 131 5.30 7.90 -13.80
N ILE A 132 5.84 8.58 -12.80
CA ILE A 132 5.44 9.94 -12.43
C ILE A 132 6.25 10.91 -13.33
N PRO A 133 5.61 11.64 -14.27
CA PRO A 133 6.31 12.56 -15.16
C PRO A 133 6.96 13.74 -14.43
N GLY A 134 7.83 14.49 -15.10
CA GLY A 134 8.35 15.77 -14.57
C GLY A 134 9.46 15.67 -13.53
N GLY A 135 9.93 14.46 -13.19
CA GLY A 135 11.00 14.30 -12.22
C GLY A 135 10.52 14.29 -10.77
N TYR A 136 9.20 14.16 -10.53
CA TYR A 136 8.62 14.26 -9.19
C TYR A 136 8.84 13.02 -8.31
N ILE A 137 8.65 13.23 -7.01
CA ILE A 137 8.93 12.27 -5.93
C ILE A 137 7.94 11.09 -6.01
N PHE A 138 8.44 9.86 -5.91
CA PHE A 138 7.59 8.74 -5.53
C PHE A 138 7.46 8.75 -4.00
N SER A 139 6.27 9.07 -3.51
CA SER A 139 5.98 9.12 -2.09
C SER A 139 4.58 8.60 -1.79
N PRO A 140 4.42 7.35 -1.31
CA PRO A 140 3.29 6.99 -0.45
C PRO A 140 3.32 7.92 0.77
N HIS A 141 2.48 8.95 0.75
CA HIS A 141 2.52 10.03 1.73
C HIS A 141 1.58 9.79 2.92
N ASN A 142 0.64 8.85 2.78
CA ASN A 142 -0.15 8.40 3.91
C ASN A 142 -0.71 7.01 3.60
N GLY A 143 -0.99 6.23 4.64
CA GLY A 143 -1.78 5.03 4.48
C GLY A 143 -2.46 4.61 5.76
N ASP A 144 -3.56 3.90 5.60
CA ASP A 144 -4.41 3.45 6.71
C ASP A 144 -4.95 2.04 6.42
N THR A 145 -5.18 1.26 7.46
CA THR A 145 -5.62 -0.13 7.33
C THR A 145 -7.13 -0.25 7.43
N GLY A 146 -7.71 -0.95 6.47
CA GLY A 146 -9.07 -1.43 6.55
C GLY A 146 -9.19 -2.64 7.47
N LEU A 147 -10.42 -3.08 7.71
CA LEU A 147 -10.69 -4.16 8.65
C LEU A 147 -10.28 -5.53 8.08
N GLY A 148 -10.51 -5.80 6.79
CA GLY A 148 -10.37 -7.13 6.19
C GLY A 148 -9.06 -7.43 5.48
N GLY A 149 -7.99 -6.65 5.71
CA GLY A 149 -6.76 -6.79 4.91
C GLY A 149 -6.64 -5.82 3.74
N ASN A 150 -7.58 -4.88 3.60
CA ASN A 150 -7.39 -3.74 2.71
C ASN A 150 -6.44 -2.73 3.35
N VAL A 151 -5.63 -2.07 2.53
CA VAL A 151 -4.83 -0.90 2.91
C VAL A 151 -5.08 0.19 1.89
N TYR A 152 -5.29 1.38 2.41
CA TYR A 152 -5.58 2.59 1.67
C TYR A 152 -4.35 3.47 1.63
N TRP A 153 -4.00 3.97 0.45
CA TRP A 153 -2.80 4.77 0.25
C TRP A 153 -3.14 6.11 -0.38
N ALA A 154 -2.56 7.20 0.14
CA ALA A 154 -2.40 8.44 -0.61
C ALA A 154 -0.98 8.51 -1.13
N HIS A 155 -0.83 8.64 -2.44
CA HIS A 155 0.45 8.87 -3.08
C HIS A 155 0.53 10.29 -3.62
N TYR A 156 1.72 10.88 -3.49
CA TYR A 156 2.09 12.05 -4.29
C TYR A 156 2.05 11.71 -5.77
N HIS A 157 1.36 12.57 -6.54
CA HIS A 157 1.27 12.54 -8.00
C HIS A 157 0.78 11.24 -8.62
N ALA A 158 0.27 10.31 -7.81
CA ALA A 158 -0.24 9.03 -8.25
C ALA A 158 -1.59 8.71 -7.60
N GLY A 159 -2.29 9.70 -7.06
CA GLY A 159 -3.65 9.56 -6.52
C GLY A 159 -3.75 8.64 -5.29
N SER A 160 -4.93 8.08 -5.07
CA SER A 160 -5.22 7.16 -3.96
C SER A 160 -5.48 5.74 -4.43
N TRP A 161 -4.92 4.77 -3.72
CA TRP A 161 -4.99 3.36 -4.08
C TRP A 161 -5.57 2.54 -2.94
N VAL A 162 -6.31 1.50 -3.32
CA VAL A 162 -6.73 0.43 -2.41
C VAL A 162 -5.97 -0.83 -2.80
N THR A 163 -5.31 -1.44 -1.82
CA THR A 163 -4.59 -2.70 -1.97
C THR A 163 -5.12 -3.74 -1.00
N ASP A 164 -5.18 -5.00 -1.41
CA ASP A 164 -5.59 -6.13 -0.57
C ASP A 164 -4.38 -7.01 -0.24
N HIS A 165 -4.21 -7.21 1.06
CA HIS A 165 -3.15 -7.95 1.73
C HIS A 165 -3.70 -9.16 2.50
N GLY A 166 -5.02 -9.33 2.58
CA GLY A 166 -5.64 -10.38 3.39
C GLY A 166 -5.43 -11.79 2.85
N GLY A 167 -5.17 -11.92 1.55
CA GLY A 167 -4.83 -13.19 0.88
C GLY A 167 -3.33 -13.47 0.74
N ILE A 168 -2.44 -12.64 1.33
CA ILE A 168 -0.99 -12.82 1.17
C ILE A 168 -0.55 -14.18 1.69
N TRP A 169 -0.93 -14.54 2.91
CA TRP A 169 -0.48 -15.79 3.54
C TRP A 169 -0.76 -17.03 2.70
N SER A 170 -1.94 -17.07 2.08
CA SER A 170 -2.40 -18.21 1.30
C SER A 170 -1.85 -18.26 -0.13
N SER A 171 -1.26 -17.17 -0.60
CA SER A 171 -0.63 -17.07 -1.92
C SER A 171 0.90 -17.23 -1.88
N ILE A 172 1.50 -17.34 -0.69
CA ILE A 172 2.92 -17.67 -0.54
C ILE A 172 3.16 -19.10 -1.02
N GLU A 173 4.19 -19.28 -1.86
CA GLU A 173 4.71 -20.60 -2.17
C GLU A 173 5.83 -20.94 -1.20
N TRP A 174 5.62 -22.00 -0.42
CA TRP A 174 6.56 -22.49 0.58
C TRP A 174 7.39 -23.64 0.03
N GLU A 175 8.66 -23.72 0.40
CA GLU A 175 9.60 -24.76 -0.06
C GLU A 175 9.05 -26.18 0.17
N ASN A 176 8.47 -26.44 1.33
CA ASN A 176 7.90 -27.74 1.68
C ASN A 176 6.38 -27.84 1.41
N GLY A 177 5.79 -26.88 0.70
CA GLY A 177 4.37 -26.85 0.36
C GLY A 177 3.44 -26.61 1.55
N SER A 178 3.96 -26.18 2.70
CA SER A 178 3.17 -25.83 3.90
C SER A 178 3.82 -24.66 4.63
N PRO A 179 3.04 -23.84 5.36
CA PRO A 179 3.60 -22.65 5.99
C PRO A 179 4.60 -22.96 7.11
N GLU A 180 5.75 -22.27 7.09
CA GLU A 180 6.88 -22.45 8.02
C GLU A 180 7.39 -21.10 8.58
N PRO A 181 6.58 -20.35 9.35
CA PRO A 181 6.95 -19.02 9.84
C PRO A 181 8.21 -19.02 10.72
N GLU A 182 8.54 -20.13 11.39
CA GLU A 182 9.73 -20.24 12.24
C GLU A 182 11.04 -20.11 11.45
N ARG A 183 11.01 -20.47 10.15
CA ARG A 183 12.13 -20.29 9.22
C ARG A 183 12.04 -18.96 8.48
N GLY A 184 10.93 -18.24 8.59
CA GLY A 184 10.68 -16.96 7.95
C GLY A 184 10.84 -16.99 6.43
N TRP A 185 11.42 -15.91 5.88
CA TRP A 185 11.68 -15.72 4.46
C TRP A 185 12.42 -16.90 3.81
N GLN A 186 13.31 -17.57 4.54
CA GLN A 186 14.13 -18.67 4.03
C GLN A 186 13.31 -19.93 3.69
N ALA A 187 12.04 -20.01 4.08
CA ALA A 187 11.14 -21.08 3.68
C ALA A 187 10.23 -20.70 2.50
N ILE A 188 10.33 -19.46 1.99
CA ILE A 188 9.50 -18.95 0.89
C ILE A 188 10.25 -19.11 -0.44
N THR A 189 9.62 -19.78 -1.41
CA THR A 189 10.13 -19.87 -2.79
C THR A 189 9.53 -18.79 -3.70
N SER A 190 8.32 -18.32 -3.39
CA SER A 190 7.66 -17.21 -4.07
C SER A 190 6.83 -16.40 -3.09
N LEU A 191 7.00 -15.07 -3.13
CA LEU A 191 6.27 -14.16 -2.25
C LEU A 191 4.76 -14.20 -2.50
N GLY A 192 4.00 -13.94 -1.44
CA GLY A 192 2.57 -13.75 -1.54
C GLY A 192 2.22 -12.52 -2.37
N THR A 193 1.00 -12.50 -2.89
CA THR A 193 0.54 -11.46 -3.82
C THR A 193 -0.28 -10.40 -3.08
N THR A 194 0.12 -9.14 -3.23
CA THR A 194 -0.72 -7.98 -2.92
C THR A 194 -1.52 -7.61 -4.16
N HIS A 195 -2.84 -7.44 -4.04
CA HIS A 195 -3.70 -7.09 -5.16
C HIS A 195 -4.07 -5.61 -5.14
N SER A 196 -3.92 -4.92 -6.28
CA SER A 196 -4.58 -3.61 -6.46
C SER A 196 -6.08 -3.81 -6.66
N ARG A 197 -6.88 -3.12 -5.85
CA ARG A 197 -8.33 -3.29 -5.81
C ARG A 197 -9.08 -2.10 -6.41
N ALA A 198 -8.64 -0.90 -6.08
CA ALA A 198 -9.25 0.32 -6.59
C ALA A 198 -8.23 1.45 -6.69
N TYR A 199 -8.61 2.46 -7.46
CA TYR A 199 -7.85 3.66 -7.70
C TYR A 199 -8.79 4.86 -7.75
N TYR A 200 -8.43 5.95 -7.08
CA TYR A 200 -9.14 7.21 -7.10
C TYR A 200 -8.18 8.35 -7.39
N LEU A 201 -8.48 9.12 -8.43
CA LEU A 201 -7.75 10.31 -8.82
C LEU A 201 -8.62 11.52 -8.47
N SER A 202 -8.21 12.32 -7.50
CA SER A 202 -8.86 13.59 -7.21
C SER A 202 -8.77 14.49 -8.45
N HIS A 203 -9.89 15.04 -8.92
CA HIS A 203 -9.93 15.75 -10.21
C HIS A 203 -10.63 17.11 -10.15
N GLY A 204 -10.92 17.60 -8.95
CA GLY A 204 -11.73 18.78 -8.77
C GLY A 204 -13.22 18.46 -8.77
N PRO A 205 -14.06 19.36 -8.24
CA PRO A 205 -15.49 19.16 -8.24
C PRO A 205 -16.09 19.24 -9.64
N ASP A 206 -17.08 18.39 -9.93
CA ASP A 206 -17.72 18.30 -11.27
C ASP A 206 -18.50 19.56 -11.70
N TRP A 207 -18.69 20.53 -10.80
CA TRP A 207 -19.35 21.81 -11.08
C TRP A 207 -18.38 22.90 -11.56
N ILE A 208 -17.10 22.57 -11.67
CA ILE A 208 -16.08 23.40 -12.32
C ILE A 208 -15.82 22.79 -13.69
N ASP A 209 -16.00 23.58 -14.75
CA ASP A 209 -15.90 23.09 -16.14
C ASP A 209 -14.46 22.72 -16.52
N ASP A 210 -13.48 23.48 -16.01
CA ASP A 210 -12.05 23.25 -16.20
C ASP A 210 -11.31 23.39 -14.87
N PRO A 211 -11.42 22.39 -13.98
CA PRO A 211 -10.85 22.48 -12.64
C PRO A 211 -9.33 22.58 -12.68
N ALA A 212 -8.69 22.04 -13.72
CA ALA A 212 -7.24 22.10 -13.86
C ALA A 212 -6.74 23.54 -14.01
N ASN A 213 -7.37 24.32 -14.89
CA ASN A 213 -7.02 25.72 -15.08
C ASN A 213 -7.57 26.62 -13.96
N GLU A 214 -8.82 26.41 -13.53
CA GLU A 214 -9.48 27.28 -12.55
C GLU A 214 -8.88 27.16 -11.15
N LEU A 215 -8.50 25.95 -10.73
CA LEU A 215 -7.82 25.71 -9.46
C LEU A 215 -6.29 25.79 -9.62
N ALA A 216 -5.81 26.10 -10.83
CA ALA A 216 -4.41 26.31 -11.15
C ALA A 216 -3.50 25.17 -10.66
N TYR A 217 -3.80 23.95 -11.11
CA TYR A 217 -3.10 22.72 -10.74
C TYR A 217 -1.57 22.86 -10.90
N ASP A 218 -1.14 23.49 -11.99
CA ASP A 218 0.27 23.73 -12.30
C ASP A 218 0.93 24.83 -11.45
N LEU A 219 0.13 25.67 -10.76
CA LEU A 219 0.58 26.77 -9.89
C LEU A 219 0.47 26.44 -8.40
N ALA A 220 0.19 25.19 -8.03
CA ALA A 220 0.22 24.69 -6.64
C ALA A 220 1.63 24.73 -5.99
N ASP A 221 2.53 25.51 -6.57
CA ASP A 221 3.94 25.61 -6.24
C ASP A 221 4.22 26.79 -5.32
N CYS A 222 4.36 26.46 -4.04
CA CYS A 222 5.36 27.06 -3.16
C CYS A 222 6.00 25.97 -2.28
N TRP A 223 5.23 24.95 -1.87
CA TRP A 223 5.64 23.97 -0.85
C TRP A 223 5.53 22.48 -1.31
N ALA A 224 4.87 22.15 -2.44
CA ALA A 224 4.39 20.79 -2.72
C ALA A 224 4.53 20.24 -4.17
N SER A 225 5.26 20.92 -5.07
CA SER A 225 5.55 20.52 -6.47
C SER A 225 4.38 20.59 -7.48
N CYS A 226 4.72 20.96 -8.72
CA CYS A 226 3.82 21.61 -9.70
C CYS A 226 2.92 20.66 -10.53
N MET A 227 2.42 19.57 -9.96
CA MET A 227 1.46 18.70 -10.68
C MET A 227 0.53 17.99 -9.71
N ILE A 228 -0.77 17.99 -10.02
CA ILE A 228 -1.78 17.36 -9.18
C ILE A 228 -2.56 16.27 -9.96
N PRO A 229 -3.36 15.43 -9.27
CA PRO A 229 -3.71 15.51 -7.85
C PRO A 229 -2.58 15.16 -6.91
N PHE A 230 -2.49 15.98 -5.87
CA PHE A 230 -1.54 15.85 -4.81
C PHE A 230 -2.27 15.42 -3.53
N ASN A 231 -2.43 14.10 -3.37
CA ASN A 231 -3.11 13.54 -2.22
C ASN A 231 -2.14 13.51 -1.03
N TRP A 232 -2.35 14.37 -0.04
CA TRP A 232 -1.50 14.52 1.14
C TRP A 232 -1.97 13.66 2.31
N GLY A 233 -3.27 13.64 2.56
CA GLY A 233 -3.86 12.94 3.68
C GLY A 233 -4.76 11.81 3.22
N LEU A 234 -4.74 10.70 3.97
CA LEU A 234 -5.74 9.66 3.86
C LEU A 234 -6.09 9.14 5.25
N GLN A 235 -7.38 8.87 5.48
CA GLN A 235 -7.84 8.12 6.64
C GLN A 235 -9.00 7.20 6.26
N PHE A 236 -8.98 5.99 6.81
CA PHE A 236 -10.09 5.05 6.73
C PHE A 236 -11.01 5.21 7.95
N ASP A 237 -12.30 5.27 7.70
CA ASP A 237 -13.34 5.20 8.70
C ASP A 237 -13.94 3.79 8.71
N PRO A 238 -14.03 3.10 9.87
CA PRO A 238 -14.61 1.76 9.97
C PRO A 238 -16.05 1.60 9.44
N ARG A 239 -16.75 2.69 9.13
CA ARG A 239 -18.05 2.67 8.43
C ARG A 239 -17.92 2.46 6.91
N GLY A 240 -16.70 2.35 6.39
CA GLY A 240 -16.40 2.13 4.96
C GLY A 240 -16.16 3.42 4.18
N TYR A 241 -15.77 4.50 4.85
CA TYR A 241 -15.43 5.76 4.19
C TYR A 241 -13.92 5.95 4.13
N ILE A 242 -13.46 6.52 3.03
CA ILE A 242 -12.07 6.90 2.83
C ILE A 242 -12.07 8.41 2.66
N MET A 243 -11.38 9.06 3.58
CA MET A 243 -11.23 10.50 3.67
C MET A 243 -9.91 10.86 3.00
N ILE A 244 -9.96 11.56 1.87
CA ILE A 244 -8.77 11.92 1.09
C ILE A 244 -8.62 13.44 1.10
N SER A 245 -7.49 13.92 1.58
CA SER A 245 -7.14 15.34 1.53
C SER A 245 -6.21 15.59 0.34
N GLU A 246 -6.69 16.37 -0.62
CA GLU A 246 -5.90 16.86 -1.76
C GLU A 246 -5.65 18.36 -1.59
N MET A 247 -4.43 18.82 -1.86
CA MET A 247 -4.01 20.17 -1.48
C MET A 247 -4.75 21.30 -2.20
N VAL A 248 -5.25 21.08 -3.42
CA VAL A 248 -5.74 22.15 -4.29
C VAL A 248 -7.27 22.14 -4.40
N SER A 249 -7.82 20.96 -4.62
CA SER A 249 -9.22 20.71 -4.92
C SER A 249 -10.06 20.35 -3.68
N GLY A 250 -9.41 20.05 -2.56
CA GLY A 250 -10.04 19.93 -1.26
C GLY A 250 -10.16 18.50 -0.73
N PHE A 251 -11.23 18.24 0.01
CA PHE A 251 -11.43 16.99 0.74
C PHE A 251 -12.49 16.12 0.07
N TYR A 252 -12.14 14.87 -0.16
CA TYR A 252 -12.99 13.88 -0.81
C TYR A 252 -13.39 12.80 0.19
N VAL A 253 -14.68 12.44 0.17
CA VAL A 253 -15.21 11.30 0.91
C VAL A 253 -15.64 10.27 -0.12
N VAL A 254 -14.89 9.20 -0.23
CA VAL A 254 -15.17 8.11 -1.17
C VAL A 254 -15.51 6.83 -0.40
N GLN A 255 -16.23 5.91 -1.03
CA GLN A 255 -16.51 4.57 -0.49
C GLN A 255 -15.94 3.52 -1.43
N TYR A 256 -15.29 2.51 -0.85
CA TYR A 256 -14.89 1.31 -1.57
C TYR A 256 -15.96 0.21 -1.34
N ASP A 257 -16.40 -0.44 -2.42
CA ASP A 257 -17.56 -1.33 -2.37
C ASP A 257 -17.35 -2.53 -1.42
N ASP A 258 -16.14 -3.09 -1.31
CA ASP A 258 -15.91 -4.27 -0.45
C ASP A 258 -15.94 -3.94 1.05
N ASP A 259 -15.59 -2.71 1.45
CA ASP A 259 -15.60 -2.27 2.87
C ASP A 259 -16.84 -1.43 3.22
N ARG A 260 -17.82 -1.33 2.30
CA ARG A 260 -19.03 -0.55 2.50
C ARG A 260 -19.99 -1.24 3.47
N LEU A 261 -20.40 -0.53 4.52
CA LEU A 261 -21.42 -1.03 5.46
C LEU A 261 -22.85 -0.71 5.00
N PRO A 262 -23.74 -1.72 4.90
CA PRO A 262 -25.16 -1.49 4.67
C PRO A 262 -25.78 -0.61 5.77
N GLY A 263 -26.36 0.54 5.39
CA GLY A 263 -26.97 1.50 6.31
C GLY A 263 -26.16 2.77 6.57
N TYR A 264 -24.87 2.78 6.22
CA TYR A 264 -24.02 3.98 6.20
C TYR A 264 -23.85 4.45 4.75
N LEU A 265 -24.97 4.82 4.13
CA LEU A 265 -24.96 5.36 2.78
C LEU A 265 -24.94 6.88 2.87
N PHE A 266 -23.95 7.52 2.26
CA PHE A 266 -24.14 8.90 1.81
C PHE A 266 -24.92 8.80 0.50
N PRO A 267 -26.23 9.12 0.46
CA PRO A 267 -26.83 9.37 -0.83
C PRO A 267 -26.03 10.50 -1.49
N PRO A 268 -25.77 10.44 -2.82
CA PRO A 268 -25.11 11.54 -3.50
C PRO A 268 -25.86 12.83 -3.17
N LEU A 269 -25.13 13.87 -2.75
CA LEU A 269 -25.70 15.19 -2.43
C LEU A 269 -26.50 15.76 -3.63
N TYR A 270 -26.19 15.29 -4.85
CA TYR A 270 -26.87 15.65 -6.08
C TYR A 270 -27.23 14.40 -6.91
N PRO A 271 -28.45 13.87 -6.79
CA PRO A 271 -28.95 12.83 -7.69
C PRO A 271 -29.27 13.46 -9.06
N GLY A 272 -28.46 13.19 -10.08
CA GLY A 272 -28.78 13.49 -11.49
C GLY A 272 -28.00 14.61 -12.17
N ALA A 273 -26.71 14.78 -11.86
CA ALA A 273 -25.78 15.45 -12.78
C ALA A 273 -25.30 14.48 -13.86
#